data_AF-A0A4U0WNP8-F1
#
_entry.id   AF-A0A4U0WNP8-F1
#
_cell.length_a   1.000
_cell.length_b   1.000
_cell.length_c   1.000
_cell.angle_alpha   90.00
_cell.angle_beta   90.00
_cell.angle_gamma   90.00
#
_symmetry.space_group_name_H-M   'P 1'
#
loop_
_entity.id
_entity.type
_entity.pdbx_description
1 polymer ?
#
loop_
_entity_poly.entity_id
_entity_poly.type
_entity_poly.pdbx_seq_one_letter_code
_entity_poly.pdbx_strand_id
1 'polypeptide(L)'
;AGKISECEVQKDASNGKSKGKATIQYSSAAGAQQAIDMFDETRFMSMVIRVRLGTEGTPVRCPLAATQARKPNQPIIVNGS
;
A
#
# COMPACT_ATOMS: atom_id res chain seq x y z
N ALA A 1 9.13 -15.64 -3.13
CA ALA A 1 8.76 -14.20 -3.14
C ALA A 1 7.88 -13.89 -4.35
N GLY A 2 6.88 -13.00 -4.21
CA GLY A 2 5.87 -12.71 -5.25
C GLY A 2 6.14 -11.47 -6.10
N LYS A 3 5.19 -11.13 -6.99
CA LYS A 3 5.27 -9.93 -7.86
C LYS A 3 5.17 -8.65 -7.03
N ILE A 4 6.10 -7.72 -7.28
CA ILE A 4 6.14 -6.40 -6.62
C ILE A 4 5.28 -5.43 -7.43
N SER A 5 4.44 -4.66 -6.73
CA SER A 5 3.68 -3.54 -7.30
C SER A 5 4.44 -2.22 -7.12
N GLU A 6 5.00 -1.97 -5.94
CA GLU A 6 5.70 -0.73 -5.62
C GLU A 6 6.83 -0.99 -4.62
N CYS A 7 7.92 -0.23 -4.74
CA CYS A 7 9.01 -0.26 -3.77
C CYS A 7 9.47 1.16 -3.47
N GLU A 8 9.49 1.50 -2.19
CA GLU A 8 9.92 2.82 -1.71
C GLU A 8 11.00 2.68 -0.66
N VAL A 9 12.13 3.32 -0.89
CA VAL A 9 13.21 3.43 0.10
C VAL A 9 13.08 4.77 0.79
N GLN A 10 12.89 4.75 2.11
CA GLN A 10 12.84 5.99 2.87
C GLN A 10 14.22 6.64 2.88
N LYS A 11 14.29 7.83 2.31
CA LYS A 11 15.48 8.68 2.27
C LYS A 11 15.28 9.88 3.18
N ASP A 12 16.39 10.37 3.70
CA ASP A 12 16.44 11.63 4.41
C ASP A 12 16.14 12.79 3.46
N ALA A 13 15.21 13.67 3.84
CA ALA A 13 14.76 14.77 2.98
C ALA A 13 15.83 15.86 2.80
N SER A 14 16.76 15.99 3.76
CA SER A 14 17.80 17.02 3.74
C SER A 14 19.06 16.55 3.01
N ASN A 15 19.48 15.30 3.25
CA ASN A 15 20.76 14.79 2.75
C ASN A 15 20.62 13.70 1.68
N GLY A 16 19.40 13.24 1.36
CA GLY A 16 19.14 12.19 0.37
C GLY A 16 19.62 10.79 0.77
N LYS A 17 20.25 10.63 1.95
CA LYS A 17 20.78 9.35 2.45
C LYS A 17 19.65 8.43 2.89
N SER A 18 19.76 7.13 2.60
CA SER A 18 18.78 6.13 3.03
C SER A 18 18.70 6.03 4.56
N LYS A 19 17.49 5.96 5.11
CA LYS A 19 17.23 5.80 6.55
C LYS A 19 17.32 4.35 7.04
N GLY A 20 17.76 3.42 6.18
CA GLY A 20 17.86 1.99 6.51
C GLY A 20 16.50 1.30 6.66
N LYS A 21 15.44 1.88 6.08
CA LYS A 21 14.09 1.31 6.01
C LYS A 21 13.54 1.47 4.60
N ALA A 22 12.75 0.48 4.19
CA ALA A 22 12.07 0.45 2.92
C ALA A 22 10.69 -0.18 3.10
N THR A 23 9.73 0.29 2.31
CA THR A 23 8.38 -0.25 2.22
C THR A 23 8.23 -0.91 0.85
N ILE A 24 7.73 -2.13 0.83
CA ILE A 24 7.52 -2.89 -0.42
C ILE A 24 6.07 -3.33 -0.46
N GLN A 25 5.37 -2.94 -1.53
CA GLN A 25 4.01 -3.36 -1.80
C GLN A 25 4.03 -4.49 -2.83
N TYR A 26 3.52 -5.65 -2.44
CA TYR A 26 3.35 -6.79 -3.34
C TYR A 26 1.97 -6.75 -4.00
N SER A 27 1.86 -7.35 -5.20
CA SER A 27 0.58 -7.50 -5.90
C SER A 27 -0.35 -8.52 -5.23
N SER A 28 0.14 -9.34 -4.29
CA SER A 28 -0.64 -10.35 -3.59
C SER A 28 -0.13 -10.57 -2.17
N ALA A 29 -1.05 -10.81 -1.23
CA ALA A 29 -0.73 -11.06 0.18
C ALA A 29 0.18 -12.29 0.37
N ALA A 30 -0.07 -13.37 -0.38
CA ALA A 30 0.79 -14.56 -0.37
C ALA A 30 2.23 -14.24 -0.78
N GLY A 31 2.42 -13.30 -1.70
CA GLY A 31 3.74 -12.83 -2.13
C GLY A 31 4.49 -12.06 -1.05
N ALA A 32 3.75 -11.23 -0.28
CA ALA A 32 4.29 -10.50 0.87
C ALA A 32 4.66 -11.45 2.02
N GLN A 33 3.79 -12.41 2.33
CA GLN A 33 4.06 -13.40 3.37
C GLN A 33 5.30 -14.23 3.04
N GLN A 34 5.39 -14.77 1.82
CA GLN A 34 6.60 -15.46 1.37
C GLN A 34 7.86 -14.60 1.45
N ALA A 35 7.76 -13.29 1.19
CA ALA A 35 8.90 -12.40 1.32
C ALA A 35 9.34 -12.25 2.79
N ILE A 36 8.39 -12.16 3.72
CA ILE A 36 8.69 -12.17 5.15
C ILE A 36 9.40 -13.46 5.53
N ASP A 37 8.82 -14.63 5.20
CA ASP A 37 9.40 -15.93 5.53
C ASP A 37 10.81 -16.14 4.94
N MET A 38 11.07 -15.60 3.75
CA MET A 38 12.37 -15.76 3.08
C MET A 38 13.43 -14.76 3.52
N PHE A 39 13.04 -13.53 3.90
CA PHE A 39 13.98 -12.42 4.10
C PHE A 39 14.04 -11.92 5.55
N ASP A 40 13.08 -12.28 6.40
CA ASP A 40 13.15 -11.91 7.81
C ASP A 40 14.38 -12.55 8.48
N GLU A 41 15.04 -11.74 9.30
CA GLU A 41 16.29 -12.08 10.01
C GLU A 41 17.45 -12.59 9.14
N THR A 42 17.39 -12.35 7.82
CA THR A 42 18.48 -12.74 6.92
C THR A 42 19.62 -11.72 6.91
N ARG A 43 20.83 -12.18 6.63
CA ARG A 43 22.01 -11.33 6.49
C ARG A 43 22.13 -10.83 5.05
N PHE A 44 22.04 -9.53 4.85
CA PHE A 44 22.19 -8.85 3.57
C PHE A 44 23.29 -7.79 3.65
N MET A 45 24.29 -7.87 2.77
CA MET A 45 25.41 -6.90 2.70
C MET A 45 26.04 -6.59 4.08
N SER A 46 26.31 -7.65 4.85
CA SER A 46 26.88 -7.61 6.21
C SER A 46 25.93 -7.18 7.35
N MET A 47 24.73 -6.69 7.06
CA MET A 47 23.71 -6.33 8.06
C MET A 47 22.56 -7.35 8.11
N VAL A 48 21.97 -7.55 9.29
CA VAL A 48 20.73 -8.34 9.41
C VAL A 48 19.55 -7.44 9.05
N ILE A 49 18.74 -7.88 8.10
CA ILE A 49 17.48 -7.22 7.76
C ILE A 49 16.34 -7.86 8.52
N ARG A 50 15.31 -7.07 8.84
CA ARG A 50 14.08 -7.53 9.48
C ARG A 50 12.91 -7.13 8.61
N VAL A 51 12.09 -8.10 8.26
CA VAL A 51 10.97 -7.92 7.33
C VAL A 51 9.69 -8.27 8.08
N ARG A 52 8.76 -7.33 8.10
CA ARG A 52 7.50 -7.47 8.82
C ARG A 52 6.36 -6.96 7.96
N LEU A 53 5.14 -7.41 8.25
CA LEU A 53 3.94 -6.83 7.65
C LEU A 53 3.86 -5.34 8.01
N GLY A 54 3.69 -4.49 7.00
CA GLY A 54 3.44 -3.07 7.20
C GLY A 54 2.05 -2.85 7.79
N THR A 55 1.94 -2.01 8.82
CA THR A 55 0.67 -1.55 9.40
C THR A 55 0.10 -0.39 8.58
N GLU A 56 -0.01 -0.56 7.27
CA GLU A 56 -0.57 0.48 6.40
C GLU A 56 -2.00 0.05 6.03
N GLY A 57 -2.88 0.10 7.03
CA GLY A 57 -4.33 -0.11 6.89
C GLY A 57 -5.06 1.04 6.19
N THR A 58 -4.33 1.99 5.62
CA THR A 58 -4.89 2.97 4.69
C THR A 58 -4.60 2.45 3.29
N PRO A 59 -5.56 1.80 2.59
CA PRO A 59 -5.41 1.63 1.16
C PRO A 59 -5.15 3.03 0.60
N VAL A 60 -4.02 3.22 -0.08
CA VAL A 60 -3.82 4.41 -0.90
C VAL A 60 -5.03 4.48 -1.82
N ARG A 61 -5.96 5.37 -1.47
CA ARG A 61 -7.23 5.50 -2.18
C ARG A 61 -6.85 5.75 -3.63
N CYS A 62 -7.22 4.83 -4.53
CA CYS A 62 -7.43 5.21 -5.91
C CYS A 62 -8.46 6.35 -5.86
N PRO A 63 -8.14 7.60 -6.21
CA PRO A 63 -9.12 8.66 -6.06
C PRO A 63 -10.28 8.57 -7.06
N LEU A 64 -10.36 7.54 -7.92
CA LEU A 64 -11.23 7.58 -9.12
C LEU A 64 -12.01 6.29 -9.44
N ALA A 65 -11.99 5.24 -8.62
CA ALA A 65 -12.65 3.96 -8.96
C ALA A 65 -13.89 3.62 -8.12
N ALA A 66 -14.61 4.63 -7.63
CA ALA A 66 -15.99 4.44 -7.18
C ALA A 66 -16.86 5.61 -7.65
N THR A 67 -17.16 5.60 -8.95
CA THR A 67 -18.35 6.24 -9.50
C THR A 67 -19.57 5.66 -8.77
N GLN A 68 -19.96 6.29 -7.67
CA GLN A 68 -21.31 6.10 -7.16
C GLN A 68 -22.24 6.82 -8.13
N ALA A 69 -22.74 6.05 -9.10
CA ALA A 69 -23.80 6.47 -10.01
C ALA A 69 -25.07 6.77 -9.19
N ARG A 70 -25.14 7.96 -8.60
CA ARG A 70 -26.41 8.56 -8.20
C ARG A 70 -27.17 8.85 -9.48
N LYS A 71 -28.16 8.03 -9.82
CA LYS A 71 -29.20 8.40 -10.79
C LYS A 71 -30.12 9.42 -10.10
N PRO A 72 -30.23 10.68 -10.54
CA PRO A 72 -31.32 11.56 -10.12
C PRO A 72 -32.32 11.63 -11.27
N ASN A 73 -33.28 10.70 -11.31
CA ASN A 73 -34.43 10.84 -12.20
C ASN A 73 -35.72 10.46 -11.47
N GLN A 74 -36.01 11.19 -10.40
CA GLN A 74 -37.34 11.20 -9.78
C GLN A 74 -37.73 12.67 -9.60
N PRO A 75 -38.71 13.20 -10.36
CA PRO A 75 -39.25 14.51 -10.07
C PRO A 75 -39.99 14.45 -8.73
N ILE A 76 -39.69 15.40 -7.84
CA ILE A 76 -40.39 15.56 -6.57
C ILE A 76 -41.83 16.00 -6.84
N ILE A 77 -42.79 15.11 -6.64
CA ILE A 77 -44.21 15.46 -6.70
C ILE A 77 -44.55 16.16 -5.38
N VAL A 78 -44.82 17.46 -5.45
CA VAL A 78 -45.42 18.21 -4.34
C VAL A 78 -46.95 18.09 -4.46
N ASN A 79 -47.57 17.41 -3.50
CA ASN A 79 -49.02 17.27 -3.47
C ASN A 79 -49.60 18.59 -2.93
N GLY A 80 -50.31 19.32 -3.79
CA GLY A 80 -51.04 20.53 -3.41
C GLY A 80 -52.22 20.20 -2.48
N SER A 81 -52.42 21.02 -1.47
CA SER A 81 -53.64 21.14 -0.67
C SER A 81 -53.73 22.58 -0.18
#